data_AF-A0A9E1RZV5-F1
#
_entry.id   AF-A0A9E1RZV5-F1
#
_cell.length_a   1.000
_cell.length_b   1.000
_cell.length_c   1.000
_cell.angle_alpha   90.00
_cell.angle_beta   90.00
_cell.angle_gamma   90.00
#
_symmetry.space_group_name_H-M   'P 1'
#
loop_
_entity.id
_entity.type
_entity.pdbx_description
1 polymer ?
#
loop_
_entity_poly.entity_id
_entity_poly.type
_entity_poly.pdbx_seq_one_letter_code
_entity_poly.pdbx_strand_id
1 'polypeptide(L)'
;MNRQARRGAEHGRRAANRDSQNHYRRRGLRSNEWQTLVHLTGKLIKILANKKNASRASDAAKEAQVNFDRAVAREAPRIACKKGCSHCCHNFVSASPADIFRVARHIRKNRKAETQAVLERIYASEDNTRQISQQGRYDERQPCALLLGGACSVYEARPVLPPYN
;
A
#
# COMPACT_ATOMS: atom_id res chain seq x y z
N MET A 1 -13.62 -25.95 -28.66
CA MET A 1 -14.68 -25.43 -27.74
C MET A 1 -15.70 -24.62 -28.54
N ASN A 2 -16.94 -25.11 -28.62
CA ASN A 2 -18.04 -24.51 -29.39
C ASN A 2 -18.49 -23.14 -28.83
N ARG A 3 -18.88 -22.18 -29.70
CA ARG A 3 -19.37 -20.82 -29.37
C ARG A 3 -20.53 -20.83 -28.37
N GLN A 4 -21.37 -21.85 -28.42
CA GLN A 4 -22.49 -22.03 -27.49
C GLN A 4 -22.04 -22.30 -26.05
N ALA A 5 -20.99 -23.11 -25.84
CA ALA A 5 -20.44 -23.39 -24.52
C ALA A 5 -19.81 -22.14 -23.85
N ARG A 6 -19.27 -21.21 -24.64
CA ARG A 6 -18.73 -19.93 -24.14
C ARG A 6 -19.83 -18.98 -23.68
N ARG A 7 -20.94 -18.90 -24.43
CA ARG A 7 -22.12 -18.09 -24.05
C ARG A 7 -22.79 -18.62 -22.77
N GLY A 8 -22.88 -19.94 -22.61
CA GLY A 8 -23.38 -20.56 -21.38
C GLY A 8 -22.51 -20.25 -20.15
N ALA A 9 -21.18 -20.28 -20.29
CA ALA A 9 -20.26 -19.97 -19.20
C ALA A 9 -20.22 -18.48 -18.81
N GLU A 10 -20.48 -17.57 -19.76
CA GLU A 10 -20.64 -16.13 -19.48
C GLU A 10 -21.99 -15.82 -18.85
N HIS A 11 -23.06 -16.47 -19.30
CA HIS A 11 -24.38 -16.33 -18.70
C HIS A 11 -24.40 -16.87 -17.26
N GLY A 12 -23.74 -18.01 -17.02
CA GLY A 12 -23.55 -18.58 -15.69
C GLY A 12 -22.72 -17.69 -14.76
N ARG A 13 -21.67 -17.04 -15.26
CA ARG A 13 -20.88 -16.07 -14.48
C ARG A 13 -21.65 -14.78 -14.16
N ARG A 14 -22.45 -14.28 -15.11
CA ARG A 14 -23.30 -13.09 -14.89
C ARG A 14 -24.47 -13.39 -13.96
N ALA A 15 -25.02 -14.61 -14.02
CA ALA A 15 -26.00 -15.10 -13.06
C ALA A 15 -25.38 -15.21 -11.65
N ALA A 16 -24.24 -15.89 -11.50
CA ALA A 16 -23.54 -16.02 -10.22
C ALA A 16 -23.14 -14.66 -9.60
N ASN A 17 -22.77 -13.67 -10.41
CA ASN A 17 -22.49 -12.31 -9.94
C ASN A 17 -23.77 -11.58 -9.51
N ARG A 18 -24.88 -11.71 -10.25
CA ARG A 18 -26.18 -11.17 -9.83
C ARG A 18 -26.74 -11.87 -8.59
N ASP A 19 -26.55 -13.17 -8.46
CA ASP A 19 -26.97 -13.95 -7.30
C ASP A 19 -26.17 -13.55 -6.07
N SER A 20 -24.86 -13.32 -6.24
CA SER A 20 -24.00 -12.77 -5.20
C SER A 20 -24.44 -11.36 -4.81
N GLN A 21 -24.68 -10.46 -5.78
CA GLN A 21 -25.19 -9.10 -5.56
C GLN A 21 -26.52 -9.09 -4.80
N ASN A 22 -27.45 -9.97 -5.17
CA ASN A 22 -28.75 -10.12 -4.53
C ASN A 22 -28.63 -10.75 -3.12
N HIS A 23 -27.74 -11.72 -2.93
CA HIS A 23 -27.43 -12.33 -1.64
C HIS A 23 -26.93 -11.31 -0.61
N TYR A 24 -26.07 -10.38 -1.04
CA TYR A 24 -25.55 -9.31 -0.19
C TYR A 24 -26.60 -8.22 0.09
N ARG A 25 -27.45 -7.86 -0.90
CA ARG A 25 -28.53 -6.88 -0.74
C ARG A 25 -29.59 -7.29 0.29
N ARG A 26 -30.01 -8.56 0.34
CA ARG A 26 -31.05 -9.07 1.28
C ARG A 26 -30.64 -9.02 2.76
N ARG A 27 -29.34 -8.83 3.06
CA ARG A 27 -28.79 -8.75 4.43
C ARG A 27 -28.45 -7.32 4.86
N GLY A 28 -28.92 -6.31 4.12
CA GLY A 28 -28.71 -4.90 4.46
C GLY A 28 -27.35 -4.31 4.07
N LEU A 29 -26.48 -5.06 3.36
CA LEU A 29 -25.19 -4.56 2.87
C LEU A 29 -25.36 -3.81 1.55
N ARG A 30 -24.86 -2.57 1.48
CA ARG A 30 -24.83 -1.79 0.23
C ARG A 30 -23.83 -2.43 -0.75
N SER A 31 -24.18 -2.46 -2.04
CA SER A 31 -23.48 -3.22 -3.08
C SER A 31 -22.15 -2.60 -3.55
N ASN A 32 -21.29 -2.10 -2.65
CA ASN A 32 -20.12 -1.31 -3.04
C ASN A 32 -18.86 -1.47 -2.17
N GLU A 33 -18.89 -2.17 -1.03
CA GLU A 33 -17.69 -2.40 -0.21
C GLU A 33 -17.13 -3.83 -0.33
N TRP A 34 -17.96 -4.84 -0.13
CA TRP A 34 -17.54 -6.26 -0.25
C TRP A 34 -17.08 -6.63 -1.65
N GLN A 35 -17.75 -6.14 -2.69
CA GLN A 35 -17.38 -6.40 -4.08
C GLN A 35 -16.04 -5.73 -4.42
N THR A 36 -15.84 -4.52 -3.93
CA THR A 36 -14.58 -3.78 -4.07
C THR A 36 -13.46 -4.54 -3.36
N LEU A 37 -13.69 -4.99 -2.12
CA LEU A 37 -12.74 -5.79 -1.37
C LEU A 37 -12.38 -7.09 -2.13
N VAL A 38 -13.37 -7.87 -2.58
CA VAL A 38 -13.13 -9.10 -3.36
C VAL A 38 -12.37 -8.81 -4.66
N HIS A 39 -12.70 -7.73 -5.36
CA HIS A 39 -12.01 -7.32 -6.58
C HIS A 39 -10.54 -6.95 -6.32
N LEU A 40 -10.28 -6.09 -5.32
CA LEU A 40 -8.94 -5.65 -4.95
C LEU A 40 -8.09 -6.84 -4.48
N THR A 41 -8.64 -7.70 -3.63
CA THR A 41 -8.00 -8.94 -3.19
C THR A 41 -7.68 -9.85 -4.37
N GLY A 42 -8.62 -10.06 -5.30
CA GLY A 42 -8.39 -10.85 -6.51
C GLY A 42 -7.30 -10.26 -7.41
N LYS A 43 -7.18 -8.93 -7.48
CA LYS A 43 -6.11 -8.24 -8.22
C LYS A 43 -4.74 -8.48 -7.56
N LEU A 44 -4.65 -8.35 -6.24
CA LEU A 44 -3.41 -8.65 -5.49
C LEU A 44 -2.99 -10.11 -5.67
N ILE A 45 -3.92 -11.06 -5.57
CA ILE A 45 -3.66 -12.49 -5.79
C ILE A 45 -3.08 -12.71 -7.20
N LYS A 46 -3.64 -12.09 -8.25
CA LYS A 46 -3.12 -12.21 -9.62
C LYS A 46 -1.70 -11.67 -9.76
N ILE A 47 -1.39 -10.54 -9.14
CA ILE A 47 -0.02 -9.98 -9.15
C ILE A 47 0.93 -10.96 -8.47
N LEU A 48 0.59 -11.43 -7.27
CA LEU A 48 1.41 -12.35 -6.47
C LEU A 48 1.54 -13.74 -7.10
N ALA A 49 0.55 -14.20 -7.88
CA ALA A 49 0.58 -15.48 -8.57
C ALA A 49 1.56 -15.51 -9.77
N ASN A 50 1.97 -14.35 -10.30
CA ASN A 50 2.91 -14.28 -11.40
C ASN A 50 4.35 -14.60 -10.95
N LYS A 51 4.67 -15.88 -10.79
CA LYS A 51 5.98 -16.37 -10.33
C LYS A 51 7.16 -15.92 -11.20
N LYS A 52 6.93 -15.64 -12.49
CA LYS A 52 7.95 -15.14 -13.42
C LYS A 52 8.33 -13.68 -13.15
N ASN A 53 7.49 -12.94 -12.43
CA ASN A 53 7.79 -11.57 -12.01
C ASN A 53 8.51 -11.57 -10.65
N ALA A 54 9.81 -11.31 -10.66
CA ALA A 54 10.61 -11.14 -9.45
C ALA A 54 10.18 -9.91 -8.60
N SER A 55 9.47 -8.96 -9.22
CA SER A 55 9.00 -7.72 -8.59
C SER A 55 7.61 -7.79 -7.97
N ARG A 56 6.92 -8.93 -8.11
CA ARG A 56 5.49 -9.10 -7.78
C ARG A 56 5.08 -8.65 -6.38
N ALA A 57 5.90 -8.87 -5.35
CA ALA A 57 5.60 -8.44 -3.99
C ALA A 57 5.52 -6.91 -3.89
N SER A 58 6.51 -6.22 -4.44
CA SER A 58 6.49 -4.76 -4.48
C SER A 58 5.42 -4.22 -5.43
N ASP A 59 5.08 -4.94 -6.51
CA ASP A 59 3.99 -4.52 -7.39
C ASP A 59 2.63 -4.63 -6.67
N ALA A 60 2.45 -5.66 -5.84
CA ALA A 60 1.29 -5.79 -4.96
C ALA A 60 1.25 -4.67 -3.90
N ALA A 61 2.38 -4.34 -3.27
CA ALA A 61 2.47 -3.20 -2.35
C ALA A 61 2.16 -1.86 -3.03
N LYS A 62 2.63 -1.66 -4.27
CA LYS A 62 2.27 -0.48 -5.08
C LYS A 62 0.75 -0.42 -5.29
N GLU A 63 0.14 -1.53 -5.66
CA GLU A 63 -1.31 -1.60 -5.89
C GLU A 63 -2.09 -1.33 -4.59
N ALA A 64 -1.66 -1.88 -3.46
CA ALA A 64 -2.24 -1.60 -2.15
C ALA A 64 -2.16 -0.11 -1.81
N GLN A 65 -0.99 0.52 -1.99
CA GLN A 65 -0.82 1.96 -1.74
C GLN A 65 -1.72 2.83 -2.62
N VAL A 66 -1.80 2.53 -3.92
CA VAL A 66 -2.65 3.32 -4.83
C VAL A 66 -4.12 3.26 -4.40
N ASN A 67 -4.60 2.11 -3.95
CA ASN A 67 -5.99 1.99 -3.50
C ASN A 67 -6.20 2.59 -2.10
N PHE A 68 -5.20 2.51 -1.22
CA PHE A 68 -5.22 3.22 0.06
C PHE A 68 -5.34 4.74 -0.16
N ASP A 69 -4.48 5.31 -1.00
CA ASP A 69 -4.49 6.75 -1.31
C ASP A 69 -5.83 7.21 -1.89
N ARG A 70 -6.46 6.38 -2.75
CA ARG A 70 -7.80 6.64 -3.30
C ARG A 70 -8.89 6.58 -2.23
N ALA A 71 -8.84 5.60 -1.34
CA ALA A 71 -9.82 5.47 -0.26
C ALA A 71 -9.74 6.66 0.70
N VAL A 72 -8.52 7.02 1.09
CA VAL A 72 -8.24 8.18 1.93
C VAL A 72 -8.73 9.48 1.29
N ALA A 73 -8.45 9.70 0.00
CA ALA A 73 -8.91 10.90 -0.71
C ALA A 73 -10.45 11.02 -0.80
N ARG A 74 -11.18 9.89 -0.70
CA ARG A 74 -12.63 9.85 -0.82
C ARG A 74 -13.35 9.92 0.53
N GLU A 75 -12.83 9.22 1.53
CA GLU A 75 -13.57 8.91 2.77
C GLU A 75 -12.99 9.61 4.02
N ALA A 76 -11.72 10.00 4.02
CA ALA A 76 -11.12 10.57 5.23
C ALA A 76 -11.59 12.02 5.44
N PRO A 77 -11.83 12.45 6.70
CA PRO A 77 -11.89 13.88 7.01
C PRO A 77 -10.61 14.56 6.49
N ARG A 78 -10.64 15.88 6.26
CA ARG A 78 -9.51 16.65 5.64
C ARG A 78 -8.16 16.37 6.32
N ILE A 79 -7.48 15.31 5.91
CA ILE A 79 -6.14 15.00 6.38
C ILE A 79 -5.15 15.79 5.53
N ALA A 80 -4.08 16.28 6.16
CA ALA A 80 -3.04 17.04 5.47
C ALA A 80 -2.11 16.17 4.61
N CYS A 81 -2.38 14.87 4.45
CA CYS A 81 -1.50 13.94 3.77
C CYS A 81 -1.41 14.24 2.27
N LYS A 82 -0.34 14.91 1.88
CA LYS A 82 0.08 15.17 0.50
C LYS A 82 1.60 15.24 0.46
N LYS A 83 2.19 15.25 -0.74
CA LYS A 83 3.63 15.51 -0.87
C LYS A 83 3.98 16.84 -0.19
N GLY A 84 5.00 16.84 0.66
CA GLY A 84 5.34 17.98 1.53
C GLY A 84 4.76 17.92 2.94
N CYS A 85 3.90 16.94 3.26
CA CYS A 85 3.60 16.59 4.65
C CYS A 85 4.73 15.72 5.23
N SER A 86 5.22 16.07 6.42
CA SER A 86 6.27 15.33 7.14
C SER A 86 5.75 14.57 8.37
N HIS A 87 4.44 14.57 8.64
CA HIS A 87 3.89 14.01 9.89
C HIS A 87 4.31 12.54 10.10
N CYS A 88 4.17 11.67 9.09
CA CYS A 88 4.59 10.27 9.22
C CYS A 88 6.12 10.09 9.31
N CYS A 89 6.91 11.08 8.91
CA CYS A 89 8.37 11.01 9.02
C CYS A 89 8.87 11.17 10.46
N HIS A 90 8.04 11.66 11.38
CA HIS A 90 8.36 11.80 12.80
C HIS A 90 7.64 10.76 13.68
N ASN A 91 6.98 9.77 13.06
CA ASN A 91 6.26 8.70 13.75
C ASN A 91 6.89 7.34 13.45
N PHE A 92 6.61 6.34 14.31
CA PHE A 92 6.87 4.95 13.94
C PHE A 92 5.78 4.46 13.00
N VAL A 93 6.19 4.18 11.76
CA VAL A 93 5.33 3.62 10.72
C VAL A 93 5.71 2.16 10.57
N SER A 94 4.77 1.26 10.82
CA SER A 94 4.91 -0.15 10.48
C SER A 94 4.91 -0.31 8.95
N ALA A 95 5.69 -1.27 8.46
CA ALA A 95 5.83 -1.55 7.04
C ALA A 95 5.96 -3.05 6.83
N SER A 96 5.23 -3.59 5.86
CA SER A 96 5.42 -4.99 5.47
C SER A 96 6.75 -5.18 4.74
N PRO A 97 7.31 -6.40 4.67
CA PRO A 97 8.48 -6.67 3.83
C PRO A 97 8.27 -6.24 2.36
N ALA A 98 7.04 -6.34 1.84
CA ALA A 98 6.71 -5.92 0.48
C ALA A 98 6.86 -4.40 0.30
N ASP A 99 6.46 -3.61 1.31
CA ASP A 99 6.67 -2.16 1.34
C ASP A 99 8.16 -1.82 1.38
N ILE A 100 8.94 -2.50 2.24
CA ILE A 100 10.39 -2.28 2.36
C ILE A 100 11.10 -2.58 1.03
N PHE A 101 10.81 -3.72 0.39
CA PHE A 101 11.40 -4.03 -0.91
C PHE A 101 11.02 -3.02 -1.99
N ARG A 102 9.81 -2.46 -1.91
CA ARG A 102 9.36 -1.42 -2.83
C ARG A 102 10.10 -0.11 -2.60
N VAL A 103 10.27 0.34 -1.37
CA VAL A 103 11.07 1.53 -1.00
C VAL A 103 12.50 1.35 -1.49
N ALA A 104 13.12 0.22 -1.17
CA ALA A 104 14.50 -0.07 -1.57
C ALA A 104 14.67 -0.08 -3.10
N ARG A 105 13.72 -0.67 -3.84
CA ARG A 105 13.73 -0.62 -5.31
C ARG A 105 13.54 0.80 -5.84
N HIS A 106 12.67 1.60 -5.23
CA HIS A 106 12.45 2.98 -5.61
C HIS A 106 13.74 3.81 -5.45
N ILE A 107 14.44 3.66 -4.32
CA ILE A 107 15.73 4.33 -4.08
C ILE A 107 16.76 3.91 -5.15
N ARG A 108 16.95 2.60 -5.36
CA ARG A 108 17.91 2.11 -6.37
C ARG A 108 17.61 2.59 -7.80
N LYS A 109 16.33 2.73 -8.14
CA LYS A 109 15.89 3.13 -9.49
C LYS A 109 16.00 4.64 -9.70
N ASN A 110 15.51 5.44 -8.76
CA ASN A 110 15.31 6.88 -8.95
C ASN A 110 16.38 7.74 -8.28
N ARG A 111 17.16 7.17 -7.37
CA ARG A 111 18.13 7.88 -6.53
C ARG A 111 19.45 7.12 -6.41
N LYS A 112 19.86 6.47 -7.50
CA LYS A 112 21.03 5.58 -7.54
C LYS A 112 22.28 6.24 -6.96
N ALA A 113 22.57 7.49 -7.37
CA ALA A 113 23.72 8.26 -6.90
C ALA A 113 23.69 8.56 -5.40
N GLU A 114 22.52 8.60 -4.78
CA GLU A 114 22.33 8.93 -3.37
C GLU A 114 22.19 7.69 -2.47
N THR A 115 22.29 6.48 -3.03
CA THR A 115 22.01 5.23 -2.30
C THR A 115 22.87 5.11 -1.05
N GLN A 116 24.15 5.45 -1.14
CA GLN A 116 25.07 5.38 -0.01
C GLN A 116 24.69 6.39 1.09
N ALA A 117 24.44 7.65 0.72
CA ALA A 117 23.98 8.67 1.66
C ALA A 117 22.63 8.32 2.30
N VAL A 118 21.75 7.62 1.59
CA VAL A 118 20.50 7.09 2.16
C VAL A 118 20.79 6.01 3.21
N LEU A 119 21.73 5.09 2.95
CA LEU A 119 22.11 4.05 3.91
C LEU A 119 22.70 4.66 5.19
N GLU A 120 23.59 5.65 5.07
CA GLU A 120 24.17 6.36 6.22
C GLU A 120 23.08 7.03 7.07
N ARG A 121 22.10 7.70 6.44
CA ARG A 121 20.95 8.24 7.17
C ARG A 121 20.08 7.16 7.83
N ILE A 122 19.99 5.98 7.22
CA ILE A 122 19.25 4.84 7.81
C ILE A 122 19.97 4.39 9.08
N TYR A 123 21.28 4.17 9.03
CA TYR A 123 22.06 3.78 10.22
C TYR A 123 21.98 4.84 11.33
N ALA A 124 22.16 6.11 11.00
CA ALA A 124 22.02 7.19 11.98
C ALA A 124 20.61 7.27 12.58
N SER A 125 19.56 7.11 11.76
CA SER A 125 18.18 7.06 12.25
C SER A 125 17.94 5.85 13.14
N GLU A 126 18.59 4.73 12.86
CA GLU A 126 18.47 3.49 13.62
C GLU A 126 19.13 3.65 15.00
N ASP A 127 20.37 4.14 15.04
CA ASP A 127 21.09 4.45 16.28
C ASP A 127 20.30 5.41 17.18
N ASN A 128 19.71 6.46 16.60
CA ASN A 128 18.91 7.44 17.33
C ASN A 128 17.55 6.90 17.79
N THR A 129 17.01 5.86 17.14
CA THR A 129 15.64 5.40 17.42
C THR A 129 15.53 4.02 18.07
N ARG A 130 16.62 3.25 18.15
CA ARG A 130 16.63 1.85 18.63
C ARG A 130 16.12 1.70 20.05
N GLN A 131 16.43 2.66 20.94
CA GLN A 131 16.16 2.57 22.38
C GLN A 131 15.07 3.52 22.86
N ILE A 132 14.40 4.23 21.95
CA ILE A 132 13.30 5.14 22.31
C ILE A 132 11.95 4.53 21.96
N SER A 133 10.96 4.86 22.79
CA SER A 133 9.58 4.40 22.59
C SER A 133 8.92 5.11 21.40
N GLN A 134 7.76 4.59 20.99
CA GLN A 134 6.98 5.24 19.93
C GLN A 134 6.62 6.69 20.27
N GLN A 135 6.22 6.93 21.52
CA GLN A 135 5.92 8.25 22.04
C GLN A 135 7.19 9.12 22.12
N GLY A 136 8.30 8.57 22.60
CA GLY A 136 9.57 9.30 22.70
C GLY A 136 10.06 9.83 21.36
N ARG A 137 9.96 9.03 20.29
CA ARG A 137 10.29 9.48 18.93
C ARG A 137 9.41 10.64 18.46
N TYR A 138 8.11 10.57 18.77
CA TYR A 138 7.16 11.63 18.41
C TYR A 138 7.47 12.93 19.17
N ASP A 139 7.67 12.83 20.49
CA ASP A 139 7.93 13.98 21.36
C ASP A 139 9.24 14.68 21.01
N GLU A 140 10.31 13.91 20.78
CA GLU A 140 11.61 14.42 20.35
C GLU A 140 11.64 14.81 18.86
N ARG A 141 10.55 14.58 18.11
CA ARG A 141 10.44 14.82 16.66
C ARG A 141 11.57 14.17 15.86
N GLN A 142 12.05 13.00 16.27
CA GLN A 142 13.15 12.30 15.62
C GLN A 142 12.76 11.92 14.17
N PRO A 143 13.42 12.48 13.15
CA PRO A 143 13.03 12.28 11.76
C PRO A 143 13.42 10.89 11.26
N CYS A 144 12.67 10.35 10.30
CA CYS A 144 13.10 9.16 9.57
C CYS A 144 14.20 9.50 8.57
N ALA A 145 15.01 8.50 8.24
CA ALA A 145 16.12 8.59 7.29
C ALA A 145 15.76 9.10 5.88
N LEU A 146 14.48 9.10 5.54
CA LEU A 146 13.96 9.45 4.21
C LEU A 146 13.33 10.84 4.16
N LEU A 147 13.35 11.61 5.26
CA LEU A 147 12.93 13.01 5.29
C LEU A 147 14.06 13.90 4.74
N LEU A 148 13.79 14.64 3.67
CA LEU A 148 14.75 15.59 3.08
C LEU A 148 14.03 16.88 2.69
N GLY A 149 14.59 18.03 3.08
CA GLY A 149 14.01 19.34 2.78
C GLY A 149 12.55 19.49 3.25
N GLY A 150 12.20 18.86 4.37
CA GLY A 150 10.83 18.89 4.92
C GLY A 150 9.83 17.97 4.21
N ALA A 151 10.26 17.16 3.23
CA ALA A 151 9.38 16.25 2.49
C ALA A 151 9.90 14.80 2.48
N CYS A 152 8.97 13.84 2.44
CA CYS A 152 9.33 12.45 2.24
C CYS A 152 9.94 12.27 0.84
N SER A 153 11.22 11.91 0.81
CA SER A 153 11.98 11.76 -0.43
C SER A 153 11.65 10.50 -1.23
N VAL A 154 10.82 9.62 -0.67
CA VAL A 154 10.24 8.44 -1.33
C VAL A 154 8.72 8.46 -1.29
N TYR A 155 8.10 9.65 -1.30
CA TYR A 155 6.65 9.79 -1.10
C TYR A 155 5.82 8.87 -2.00
N GLU A 156 6.21 8.70 -3.26
CA GLU A 156 5.52 7.82 -4.22
C GLU A 156 5.68 6.33 -3.88
N ALA A 157 6.69 5.95 -3.09
CA ALA A 157 6.97 4.61 -2.63
C ALA A 157 6.74 4.38 -1.13
N ARG A 158 6.16 5.35 -0.41
CA ARG A 158 5.95 5.27 1.04
C ARG A 158 5.19 4.00 1.43
N PRO A 159 5.52 3.37 2.57
CA PRO A 159 4.73 2.28 3.11
C PRO A 159 3.29 2.69 3.33
N VAL A 160 2.35 1.78 3.04
CA VAL A 160 1.01 1.90 3.60
C VAL A 160 1.07 1.48 5.05
N LEU A 161 0.38 2.21 5.93
CA LEU A 161 0.18 1.77 7.31
C LEU A 161 -0.60 0.45 7.25
N PRO A 162 -0.03 -0.70 7.60
CA PRO A 162 -0.86 -1.85 7.88
C PRO A 162 -1.74 -1.51 9.11
N PRO A 163 -2.97 -2.06 9.19
CA PRO A 163 -3.69 -2.04 10.45
C PRO A 163 -2.79 -2.69 11.52
N TYR A 164 -2.62 -2.01 12.65
CA TYR A 164 -1.91 -2.59 13.80
C TYR A 164 -2.59 -3.91 14.18
N ASN A 165 -1.77 -4.94 14.40
CA ASN A 165 -2.08 -5.98 15.38
C ASN A 165 -1.54 -5.53 16.72
#